data_AF-A0A3C1WN89-F1
#
_entry.id   AF-A0A3C1WN89-F1
#
_cell.length_a   1.000
_cell.length_b   1.000
_cell.length_c   1.000
_cell.angle_alpha   90.00
_cell.angle_beta   90.00
_cell.angle_gamma   90.00
#
_symmetry.space_group_name_H-M   'P 1'
#
loop_
_entity.id
_entity.type
_entity.pdbx_description
1 polymer ?
#
loop_
_entity_poly.entity_id
_entity_poly.type
_entity_poly.pdbx_seq_one_letter_code
_entity_poly.pdbx_strand_id
1 'polypeptide(L)'
;MKKLILTSALLFFTISIYAQTQLKNFDQLMNALKAGKDVRAVIHYGKCELYSEGVKEDKSPDAIGGMKFDTYEYFDSSVFKGKIPSFVTTSQTVLINHPKYGYVFNYVKIKIRIDGSVEISARYLKQKKFSSRYKVVMDETFKGKINDGSNDGAIFFYSN
;
A
#
# COMPACT_ATOMS: atom_id res chain seq x y z
N MET A 1 48.24 7.05 14.54
CA MET A 1 47.21 8.12 14.47
C MET A 1 46.59 8.26 13.07
N LYS A 2 47.35 8.51 12.00
CA LYS A 2 46.80 8.65 10.63
C LYS A 2 45.97 7.45 10.14
N LYS A 3 46.39 6.21 10.42
CA LYS A 3 45.62 5.00 10.08
C LYS A 3 44.32 4.83 10.88
N LEU A 4 44.27 5.34 12.13
CA LEU A 4 43.08 5.30 12.99
C LEU A 4 42.02 6.33 12.55
N ILE A 5 42.47 7.48 12.04
CA ILE A 5 41.60 8.52 11.47
C ILE A 5 40.98 8.03 10.15
N LEU A 6 41.75 7.31 9.33
CA LEU A 6 41.27 6.77 8.05
C LEU A 6 40.23 5.64 8.24
N THR A 7 40.42 4.74 9.21
CA THR A 7 39.40 3.72 9.53
C THR A 7 38.14 4.31 10.15
N SER A 8 38.26 5.34 10.99
CA SER A 8 37.10 6.04 11.54
C SER A 8 36.30 6.76 10.44
N ALA A 9 36.98 7.40 9.48
CA ALA A 9 36.32 8.06 8.34
C ALA A 9 35.58 7.10 7.41
N LEU A 10 36.08 5.86 7.23
CA LEU A 10 35.38 4.84 6.43
C LEU A 10 34.09 4.33 7.11
N LEU A 11 34.08 4.22 8.44
CA LEU A 11 32.93 3.76 9.23
C LEU A 11 31.75 4.75 9.21
N PHE A 12 32.01 6.06 9.06
CA PHE A 12 30.94 7.05 8.97
C PHE A 12 30.25 7.10 7.59
N PHE A 13 30.90 6.63 6.52
CA PHE A 13 30.29 6.65 5.17
C PHE A 13 29.24 5.55 4.94
N THR A 14 29.27 4.46 5.71
CA THR A 14 28.33 3.34 5.55
C THR A 14 26.95 3.59 6.20
N ILE A 15 26.83 4.60 7.07
CA ILE A 15 25.60 4.83 7.85
C ILE A 15 24.54 5.62 7.05
N SER A 16 24.95 6.35 6.01
CA SER A 16 24.03 7.20 5.22
C SER A 16 23.25 6.47 4.12
N ILE A 17 23.47 5.16 3.92
CA ILE A 17 22.89 4.40 2.79
C ILE A 17 21.54 3.74 3.15
N TYR A 18 21.14 3.73 4.43
CA TYR A 18 19.92 3.07 4.91
C TYR A 18 18.74 4.01 5.19
N ALA A 19 18.77 5.26 4.71
CA ALA A 19 17.66 6.18 4.88
C ALA A 19 16.50 5.79 3.95
N GLN A 20 15.31 5.53 4.52
CA GLN A 20 14.12 5.24 3.74
C GLN A 20 13.75 6.47 2.90
N THR A 21 13.56 6.27 1.59
CA THR A 21 13.15 7.35 0.69
C THR A 21 11.64 7.30 0.45
N GLN A 22 10.93 8.39 0.70
CA GLN A 22 9.52 8.50 0.35
C GLN A 22 9.36 8.58 -1.18
N LEU A 23 8.47 7.77 -1.74
CA LEU A 23 8.07 7.78 -3.14
C LEU A 23 6.81 8.64 -3.26
N LYS A 24 6.95 9.80 -3.90
CA LYS A 24 5.96 10.89 -3.89
C LYS A 24 4.97 10.85 -5.04
N ASN A 25 5.23 10.02 -6.05
CA ASN A 25 4.39 9.91 -7.23
C ASN A 25 4.49 8.52 -7.87
N PHE A 26 3.64 8.28 -8.87
CA PHE A 26 3.56 7.00 -9.57
C PHE A 26 4.88 6.58 -10.22
N ASP A 27 5.58 7.52 -10.86
CA ASP A 27 6.84 7.22 -11.55
C ASP A 27 7.94 6.79 -10.58
N GLN A 28 8.07 7.49 -9.44
CA GLN A 28 9.00 7.10 -8.38
C GLN A 28 8.67 5.71 -7.82
N LEU A 29 7.38 5.43 -7.60
CA LEU A 29 6.92 4.10 -7.18
C LEU A 29 7.32 3.03 -8.20
N MET A 30 6.97 3.22 -9.47
CA MET A 30 7.27 2.25 -10.52
C MET A 30 8.76 2.08 -10.76
N ASN A 31 9.56 3.14 -10.66
CA ASN A 31 11.01 3.07 -10.79
C ASN A 31 11.63 2.26 -9.64
N ALA A 32 11.15 2.44 -8.40
CA ALA A 32 11.61 1.65 -7.26
C ALA A 32 11.27 0.16 -7.44
N LEU A 33 10.03 -0.14 -7.82
CA LEU A 33 9.56 -1.51 -8.04
C LEU A 33 10.35 -2.21 -9.18
N LYS A 34 10.52 -1.54 -10.33
CA LYS A 34 11.31 -2.07 -11.46
C LYS A 34 12.78 -2.27 -11.13
N ALA A 35 13.32 -1.47 -10.22
CA ALA A 35 14.69 -1.63 -9.72
C ALA A 35 14.82 -2.76 -8.67
N GLY A 36 13.73 -3.46 -8.33
CA GLY A 36 13.73 -4.54 -7.35
C GLY A 36 13.87 -4.06 -5.91
N LYS A 37 13.54 -2.79 -5.61
CA LYS A 37 13.61 -2.25 -4.25
C LYS A 37 12.48 -2.76 -3.37
N ASP A 38 12.75 -2.85 -2.07
CA ASP A 38 11.74 -3.12 -1.07
C ASP A 38 10.85 -1.89 -0.88
N VAL A 39 9.61 -1.98 -1.34
CA VAL A 39 8.61 -0.91 -1.16
C VAL A 39 7.61 -1.27 -0.07
N ARG A 40 7.27 -0.29 0.77
CA ARG A 40 6.26 -0.39 1.83
C ARG A 40 5.23 0.70 1.68
N ALA A 41 3.96 0.35 1.88
CA ALA A 41 2.84 1.29 1.94
C ALA A 41 2.46 1.55 3.40
N VAL A 42 2.18 2.81 3.73
CA VAL A 42 1.53 3.24 4.97
C VAL A 42 0.27 4.03 4.59
N ILE A 43 -0.86 3.67 5.18
CA ILE A 43 -2.17 4.18 4.81
C ILE A 43 -2.79 4.84 6.04
N HIS A 44 -3.13 6.12 5.94
CA HIS A 44 -3.90 6.83 6.94
C HIS A 44 -5.38 6.81 6.54
N TYR A 45 -6.14 5.83 7.02
CA TYR A 45 -7.52 5.61 6.59
C TYR A 45 -8.44 6.80 6.88
N GLY A 46 -8.20 7.53 7.98
CA GLY A 46 -8.98 8.72 8.35
C GLY A 46 -8.92 9.84 7.31
N LYS A 47 -7.91 9.83 6.43
CA LYS A 47 -7.76 10.79 5.32
C LYS A 47 -8.32 10.30 3.99
N CYS A 48 -8.84 9.08 3.93
CA CYS A 48 -9.47 8.52 2.74
C CYS A 48 -10.97 8.83 2.70
N GLU A 49 -11.56 8.75 1.51
CA GLU A 49 -13.01 8.57 1.37
C GLU A 49 -13.36 7.09 1.54
N LEU A 50 -14.24 6.77 2.49
CA LEU A 50 -14.72 5.40 2.71
C LEU A 50 -16.00 5.16 1.90
N TYR A 51 -16.07 3.99 1.28
CA TYR A 51 -17.25 3.43 0.68
C TYR A 51 -17.53 2.04 1.28
N SER A 52 -18.70 1.86 1.88
CA SER A 52 -19.17 0.56 2.38
C SER A 52 -20.31 0.07 1.50
N GLU A 53 -20.22 -1.17 1.01
CA GLU A 53 -21.22 -1.75 0.10
C GLU A 53 -21.54 -0.86 -1.13
N GLY A 54 -20.57 -0.06 -1.57
CA GLY A 54 -20.68 0.87 -2.70
C GLY A 54 -21.24 2.26 -2.37
N VAL A 55 -21.68 2.50 -1.13
CA VAL A 55 -22.19 3.80 -0.67
C VAL A 55 -21.09 4.57 0.04
N LYS A 56 -20.96 5.87 -0.24
CA LYS A 56 -19.99 6.74 0.44
C LYS A 56 -20.45 6.97 1.89
N GLU A 57 -19.54 6.74 2.82
CA GLU A 57 -19.75 6.98 4.25
C GLU A 57 -19.34 8.40 4.64
N ASP A 58 -19.96 8.95 5.69
CA ASP A 58 -19.66 10.31 6.18
C ASP A 58 -18.27 10.43 6.77
N LYS A 59 -17.74 9.33 7.34
CA LYS A 59 -16.45 9.31 8.02
C LYS A 59 -15.70 8.02 7.74
N SER A 60 -14.40 8.17 7.52
CA SER A 60 -13.46 7.06 7.54
C SER A 60 -12.93 6.81 8.95
N PRO A 61 -12.62 5.56 9.32
CA PRO A 61 -12.01 5.24 10.60
C PRO A 61 -10.64 5.90 10.73
N ASP A 62 -10.36 6.47 11.91
CA ASP A 62 -9.03 6.95 12.25
C ASP A 62 -8.11 5.77 12.61
N ALA A 63 -7.60 5.12 11.56
CA ALA A 63 -6.73 3.97 11.64
C ALA A 63 -5.53 4.14 10.70
N ILE A 64 -4.42 3.50 11.06
CA ILE A 64 -3.21 3.44 10.24
C ILE A 64 -2.96 1.98 9.86
N GLY A 65 -2.89 1.72 8.56
CA GLY A 65 -2.50 0.42 8.01
C GLY A 65 -1.10 0.47 7.42
N GLY A 66 -0.44 -0.68 7.35
CA GLY A 66 0.81 -0.83 6.62
C GLY A 66 0.91 -2.19 5.96
N MET A 67 1.50 -2.24 4.77
CA MET A 67 1.79 -3.50 4.08
C MET A 67 3.03 -3.40 3.22
N LYS A 68 3.68 -4.54 2.99
CA LYS A 68 4.74 -4.63 1.97
C LYS A 68 4.10 -4.58 0.59
N PHE A 69 4.76 -3.91 -0.34
CA PHE A 69 4.41 -3.92 -1.75
C PHE A 69 5.25 -5.02 -2.43
N ASP A 70 4.82 -6.26 -2.25
CA ASP A 70 5.61 -7.45 -2.59
C ASP A 70 5.29 -7.92 -4.02
N THR A 71 4.27 -8.76 -4.18
CA THR A 71 3.78 -9.16 -5.50
C THR A 71 2.93 -8.05 -6.11
N TYR A 72 3.29 -7.61 -7.31
CA TYR A 72 2.55 -6.58 -8.03
C TYR A 72 2.41 -6.87 -9.52
N GLU A 73 1.37 -6.30 -10.11
CA GLU A 73 1.14 -6.29 -11.56
C GLU A 73 0.89 -4.86 -12.02
N TYR A 74 1.57 -4.46 -13.09
CA TYR A 74 1.30 -3.22 -13.80
C TYR A 74 0.51 -3.52 -15.07
N PHE A 75 -0.53 -2.72 -15.30
CA PHE A 75 -1.35 -2.80 -16.50
C PHE A 75 -1.30 -1.47 -17.23
N ASP A 76 -0.81 -1.49 -18.46
CA ASP A 76 -0.88 -0.33 -19.34
C ASP A 76 -2.30 -0.12 -19.86
N SER A 77 -2.68 1.14 -20.08
CA SER A 77 -4.01 1.52 -20.58
C SER A 77 -4.34 0.86 -21.93
N SER A 78 -3.33 0.56 -22.75
CA SER A 78 -3.51 -0.16 -24.02
C SER A 78 -4.12 -1.56 -23.85
N VAL A 79 -3.85 -2.24 -22.73
CA VAL A 79 -4.47 -3.54 -22.38
C VAL A 79 -5.99 -3.43 -22.33
N PHE A 80 -6.49 -2.25 -21.95
CA PHE A 80 -7.92 -1.94 -21.86
C PHE A 80 -8.42 -1.06 -23.00
N LYS A 81 -7.70 -1.00 -24.12
CA LYS A 81 -8.05 -0.17 -25.30
C LYS A 81 -8.28 1.30 -24.94
N GLY A 82 -7.51 1.84 -23.98
CA GLY A 82 -7.61 3.23 -23.53
C GLY A 82 -8.77 3.54 -22.58
N LYS A 83 -9.61 2.56 -22.22
CA LYS A 83 -10.81 2.78 -21.38
C LYS A 83 -10.52 2.89 -19.90
N ILE A 84 -9.42 2.29 -19.44
CA ILE A 84 -8.98 2.30 -18.05
C ILE A 84 -7.57 2.92 -18.03
N PRO A 85 -7.31 3.95 -17.21
CA PRO A 85 -5.98 4.52 -17.06
C PRO A 85 -4.97 3.46 -16.62
N SER A 86 -3.69 3.59 -17.00
CA SER A 86 -2.65 2.67 -16.54
C SER A 86 -2.56 2.66 -15.01
N PHE A 87 -2.33 1.48 -14.43
CA PHE A 87 -2.28 1.33 -12.97
C PHE A 87 -1.33 0.19 -12.55
N VAL A 88 -0.87 0.25 -11.31
CA VAL A 88 -0.21 -0.87 -10.63
C VAL A 88 -1.11 -1.36 -9.49
N THR A 89 -1.14 -2.67 -9.27
CA THR A 89 -1.90 -3.28 -8.19
C THR A 89 -1.06 -4.28 -7.41
N THR A 90 -1.29 -4.34 -6.10
CA THR A 90 -0.75 -5.37 -5.20
C THR A 90 -1.85 -5.82 -4.24
N SER A 91 -1.69 -6.99 -3.63
CA SER A 91 -2.59 -7.43 -2.57
C SER A 91 -1.90 -8.33 -1.56
N GLN A 92 -2.47 -8.39 -0.36
CA GLN A 92 -2.02 -9.26 0.70
C GLN A 92 -3.23 -9.84 1.44
N THR A 93 -3.10 -11.09 1.86
CA THR A 93 -4.06 -11.74 2.76
C THR A 93 -3.35 -12.08 4.07
N VAL A 94 -3.93 -11.69 5.20
CA VAL A 94 -3.42 -12.00 6.54
C VAL A 94 -4.55 -12.57 7.39
N LEU A 95 -4.29 -13.65 8.13
CA LEU A 95 -5.24 -14.15 9.12
C LEU A 95 -5.17 -13.27 10.38
N ILE A 96 -6.32 -12.73 10.80
CA ILE A 96 -6.43 -11.89 12.01
C ILE A 96 -7.55 -12.40 12.92
N ASN A 97 -7.46 -12.08 14.22
CA ASN A 97 -8.57 -12.27 15.16
C ASN A 97 -9.32 -10.95 15.35
N HIS A 98 -10.52 -10.84 14.79
CA HIS A 98 -11.34 -9.62 14.82
C HIS A 98 -12.38 -9.68 15.95
N PRO A 99 -12.57 -8.61 16.77
CA PRO A 99 -13.47 -8.63 17.92
C PRO A 99 -14.91 -9.06 17.60
N LYS A 100 -15.46 -8.61 16.47
CA LYS A 100 -16.84 -8.93 16.05
C LYS A 100 -16.98 -10.26 15.32
N TYR A 101 -15.92 -10.71 14.63
CA TYR A 101 -16.03 -11.79 13.64
C TYR A 101 -15.22 -13.04 14.00
N GLY A 102 -14.39 -12.99 15.05
CA GLY A 102 -13.39 -14.00 15.37
C GLY A 102 -12.29 -14.05 14.31
N TYR A 103 -11.72 -15.24 14.08
CA TYR A 103 -10.71 -15.43 13.03
C TYR A 103 -11.30 -15.19 11.63
N VAL A 104 -10.68 -14.26 10.90
CA VAL A 104 -11.02 -13.92 9.51
C VAL A 104 -9.75 -13.71 8.70
N PHE A 105 -9.80 -14.00 7.41
CA PHE A 105 -8.77 -13.55 6.48
C PHE A 105 -9.05 -12.10 6.12
N ASN A 106 -8.13 -11.21 6.47
CA ASN A 106 -8.09 -9.83 6.04
C ASN A 106 -7.38 -9.75 4.68
N TYR A 107 -8.16 -9.56 3.62
CA TYR A 107 -7.66 -9.34 2.28
C TYR A 107 -7.64 -7.85 1.98
N VAL A 108 -6.46 -7.32 1.67
CA VAL A 108 -6.26 -5.94 1.26
C VAL A 108 -5.66 -5.92 -0.14
N LYS A 109 -6.25 -5.12 -1.02
CA LYS A 109 -5.73 -4.85 -2.37
C LYS A 109 -5.56 -3.35 -2.56
N ILE A 110 -4.39 -2.92 -3.00
CA ILE A 110 -4.10 -1.53 -3.35
C ILE A 110 -3.98 -1.44 -4.87
N LYS A 111 -4.71 -0.52 -5.48
CA LYS A 111 -4.59 -0.13 -6.88
C LYS A 111 -4.20 1.34 -6.96
N ILE A 112 -3.09 1.64 -7.61
CA ILE A 112 -2.60 3.01 -7.83
C ILE A 112 -2.64 3.30 -9.32
N ARG A 113 -3.34 4.35 -9.73
CA ARG A 113 -3.38 4.83 -11.11
C ARG A 113 -2.23 5.81 -11.37
N ILE A 114 -1.90 6.00 -12.65
CA ILE A 114 -0.79 6.87 -13.09
C ILE A 114 -0.90 8.32 -12.61
N ASP A 115 -2.12 8.80 -12.34
CA ASP A 115 -2.40 10.14 -11.79
C ASP A 115 -2.16 10.26 -10.28
N GLY A 116 -1.70 9.18 -9.62
CA GLY A 116 -1.49 9.11 -8.18
C GLY A 116 -2.76 8.88 -7.38
N SER A 117 -3.92 8.64 -8.02
CA SER A 117 -5.12 8.19 -7.31
C SER A 117 -4.95 6.75 -6.83
N VAL A 118 -5.42 6.48 -5.61
CA VAL A 118 -5.29 5.19 -4.95
C VAL A 118 -6.67 4.68 -4.53
N GLU A 119 -6.91 3.40 -4.79
CA GLU A 119 -8.11 2.67 -4.39
C GLU A 119 -7.66 1.44 -3.59
N ILE A 120 -8.14 1.32 -2.35
CA ILE A 120 -7.82 0.23 -1.44
C ILE A 120 -9.10 -0.55 -1.17
N SER A 121 -9.13 -1.81 -1.55
CA SER A 121 -10.23 -2.73 -1.21
C SER A 121 -9.83 -3.53 0.03
N ALA A 122 -10.58 -3.41 1.11
CA ALA A 122 -10.41 -4.20 2.33
C ALA A 122 -11.59 -5.14 2.51
N ARG A 123 -11.31 -6.42 2.73
CA ARG A 123 -12.34 -7.45 2.91
C ARG A 123 -12.01 -8.38 4.05
N TYR A 124 -13.01 -8.65 4.88
CA TYR A 124 -12.94 -9.75 5.84
C TYR A 124 -13.66 -10.97 5.28
N LEU A 125 -12.90 -12.05 5.13
CA LEU A 125 -13.35 -13.30 4.56
C LEU A 125 -13.40 -14.37 5.65
N LYS A 126 -14.58 -14.95 5.88
CA LYS A 126 -14.79 -16.04 6.83
C LYS A 126 -14.99 -17.35 6.07
N GLN A 127 -14.26 -18.39 6.46
CA GLN A 127 -14.45 -19.72 5.86
C GLN A 127 -15.83 -20.26 6.23
N LYS A 128 -16.57 -20.76 5.23
CA LYS A 128 -17.85 -21.43 5.48
C LYS A 128 -17.58 -22.85 5.99
N LYS A 129 -18.29 -23.25 7.05
CA LYS A 129 -18.23 -24.63 7.56
C LYS A 129 -18.56 -25.60 6.42
N PHE A 130 -17.71 -26.61 6.22
CA PHE A 130 -17.85 -27.63 5.16
C PHE A 130 -17.86 -27.10 3.72
N SER A 131 -17.22 -25.95 3.45
CA SER A 131 -17.08 -25.44 2.07
C SER A 131 -15.70 -24.82 1.85
N SER A 132 -15.20 -24.93 0.62
CA SER A 132 -14.04 -24.20 0.12
C SER A 132 -14.34 -22.72 -0.16
N ARG A 133 -15.61 -22.29 -0.04
CA ARG A 133 -16.02 -20.91 -0.31
C ARG A 133 -15.88 -20.03 0.93
N TYR A 134 -15.47 -18.79 0.69
CA TYR A 134 -15.47 -17.73 1.69
C TYR A 134 -16.81 -16.99 1.72
N LYS A 135 -17.20 -16.53 2.91
CA LYS A 135 -18.25 -15.52 3.13
C LYS A 135 -17.56 -14.18 3.37
N VAL A 136 -17.91 -13.17 2.58
CA VAL A 136 -17.51 -11.79 2.87
C VAL A 136 -18.35 -11.31 4.06
N VAL A 137 -17.70 -10.83 5.12
CA VAL A 137 -18.36 -10.30 6.33
C VAL A 137 -18.07 -8.81 6.56
N MET A 138 -17.23 -8.23 5.72
CA MET A 138 -17.00 -6.79 5.55
C MET A 138 -16.42 -6.59 4.13
N ASP A 139 -16.88 -5.57 3.41
CA ASP A 139 -16.37 -5.13 2.11
C ASP A 139 -16.33 -3.60 2.07
N GLU A 140 -15.14 -3.04 2.22
CA GLU A 140 -14.90 -1.60 2.27
C GLU A 140 -13.93 -1.19 1.17
N THR A 141 -14.18 -0.02 0.57
CA THR A 141 -13.27 0.60 -0.39
C THR A 141 -12.87 1.99 0.11
N PHE A 142 -11.57 2.20 0.25
CA PHE A 142 -10.99 3.50 0.58
C PHE A 142 -10.40 4.13 -0.67
N LYS A 143 -10.72 5.39 -0.92
CA LYS A 143 -10.13 6.18 -2.02
C LYS A 143 -9.31 7.32 -1.46
N GLY A 144 -8.12 7.53 -2.03
CA GLY A 144 -7.20 8.58 -1.62
C GLY A 144 -6.17 8.89 -2.69
N LYS A 145 -5.09 9.56 -2.31
CA LYS A 145 -3.96 9.89 -3.19
C LYS A 145 -2.62 9.54 -2.54
N ILE A 146 -1.62 9.33 -3.39
CA ILE A 146 -0.22 9.28 -2.94
C ILE A 146 0.11 10.59 -2.23
N ASN A 147 0.73 10.49 -1.05
CA ASN A 147 1.26 11.63 -0.35
C ASN A 147 2.60 12.07 -0.96
N ASP A 148 2.70 13.35 -1.33
CA ASP A 148 3.94 13.97 -1.84
C ASP A 148 4.63 14.90 -0.83
N GLY A 149 4.07 15.01 0.38
CA GLY A 149 4.48 15.93 1.44
C GLY A 149 3.82 17.31 1.39
N SER A 150 3.02 17.61 0.36
CA SER A 150 2.34 18.90 0.15
C SER A 150 0.83 18.78 -0.10
N ASN A 151 0.36 17.63 -0.59
CA ASN A 151 -1.01 17.43 -1.06
C ASN A 151 -1.99 16.80 -0.04
N ASP A 152 -1.59 16.69 1.24
CA ASP A 152 -2.31 15.98 2.32
C ASP A 152 -2.76 14.55 1.96
N GLY A 153 -2.09 13.89 0.99
CA GLY A 153 -2.42 12.55 0.55
C GLY A 153 -2.38 11.53 1.68
N ALA A 154 -3.26 10.52 1.60
CA ALA A 154 -3.45 9.55 2.67
C ALA A 154 -2.48 8.34 2.60
N ILE A 155 -1.83 8.11 1.44
CA ILE A 155 -1.06 6.91 1.18
C ILE A 155 0.41 7.27 0.96
N PHE A 156 1.26 6.79 1.86
CA PHE A 156 2.69 7.00 1.82
C PHE A 156 3.37 5.75 1.31
N PHE A 157 4.31 5.91 0.38
CA PHE A 157 5.17 4.83 -0.08
C PHE A 157 6.61 5.13 0.31
N TYR A 158 7.32 4.11 0.76
CA TYR A 158 8.74 4.20 1.12
C TYR A 158 9.51 3.08 0.44
N SER A 159 10.71 3.40 -0.07
CA SER A 159 11.66 2.42 -0.56
C SER A 159 12.93 2.41 0.29
N ASN A 160 13.51 1.22 0.47
CA ASN A 160 14.89 1.04 0.90
C ASN A 160 15.77 0.60 -0.27
#